data_AF-A0AAN9FVS9-F1
#
_entry.id   AF-A0AAN9FVS9-F1
#
_cell.length_a   1.000
_cell.length_b   1.000
_cell.length_c   1.000
_cell.angle_alpha   90.00
_cell.angle_beta   90.00
_cell.angle_gamma   90.00
#
_symmetry.space_group_name_H-M   'P 1'
#
loop_
_entity.id
_entity.type
_entity.pdbx_description
1 polymer ?
#
loop_
_entity_poly.entity_id
_entity_poly.type
_entity_poly.pdbx_seq_one_letter_code
_entity_poly.pdbx_strand_id
1 'polypeptide(L)'
;MLLYICVVLVVIGANTAQDLGAICHSNTMQHTEDEVITKIVQAMNTDFDSVITRKEVLIFFAELMGIQLGSLIDIVANLSNEQLLMAAAGLSIEKESFAQAWHARFHDNLDFVYATFDRFDVNKDGLMNALEIEAIVNKALIHGDQNHDGKLETNELVSYLETIYKHCRGHGN
;
A
#
# COMPACT_ATOMS: atom_id res chain seq x y z
N MET A 1 -43.66 37.23 16.02
CA MET A 1 -43.73 35.77 15.96
C MET A 1 -43.61 35.37 14.50
N LEU A 2 -42.38 35.18 14.02
CA LEU A 2 -42.08 34.75 12.66
C LEU A 2 -41.16 33.53 12.78
N LEU A 3 -41.71 32.40 12.35
CA LEU A 3 -41.14 31.06 12.43
C LEU A 3 -40.07 30.94 11.33
N TYR A 4 -38.79 30.87 11.70
CA TYR A 4 -37.72 30.55 10.75
C TYR A 4 -37.54 29.03 10.68
N ILE A 5 -38.07 28.42 9.63
CA ILE A 5 -37.71 27.07 9.20
C ILE A 5 -36.73 27.24 8.04
N CYS A 6 -35.48 26.83 8.21
CA CYS A 6 -34.55 26.61 7.10
C CYS A 6 -33.73 25.33 7.34
N VAL A 7 -34.30 24.24 6.83
CA VAL A 7 -33.68 23.14 6.07
C VAL A 7 -32.20 22.85 6.36
N VAL A 8 -31.97 21.81 7.14
CA VAL A 8 -30.68 21.09 7.17
C VAL A 8 -30.55 20.36 5.83
N LEU A 9 -29.71 20.86 4.93
CA LEU A 9 -29.22 20.11 3.78
C LEU A 9 -28.25 19.05 4.28
N VAL A 10 -28.76 17.83 4.50
CA VAL A 10 -27.90 16.65 4.61
C VAL A 10 -27.40 16.35 3.21
N VAL A 11 -26.18 16.79 2.91
CA VAL A 11 -25.44 16.29 1.75
C VAL A 11 -25.08 14.84 2.07
N ILE A 12 -25.94 13.91 1.64
CA ILE A 12 -25.56 12.50 1.57
C ILE A 12 -24.61 12.42 0.38
N GLY A 13 -23.32 12.61 0.65
CA GLY A 13 -22.27 12.23 -0.28
C GLY A 13 -22.38 10.72 -0.47
N ALA A 14 -23.03 10.30 -1.55
CA ALA A 14 -22.95 8.93 -2.02
C ALA A 14 -21.49 8.72 -2.47
N ASN A 15 -20.65 8.25 -1.55
CA ASN A 15 -19.40 7.61 -1.92
C ASN A 15 -19.80 6.34 -2.67
N THR A 16 -19.99 6.44 -3.99
CA THR A 16 -20.05 5.27 -4.85
C THR A 16 -18.70 4.61 -4.70
N ALA A 17 -18.64 3.51 -3.95
CA ALA A 17 -17.48 2.63 -3.97
C ALA A 17 -17.22 2.31 -5.44
N GLN A 18 -16.17 2.89 -6.03
CA GLN A 18 -15.72 2.48 -7.35
C GLN A 18 -15.51 0.97 -7.28
N ASP A 19 -16.03 0.25 -8.28
CA ASP A 19 -15.73 -1.16 -8.42
C ASP A 19 -14.21 -1.29 -8.57
N LEU A 20 -13.55 -1.66 -7.47
CA LEU A 20 -12.09 -1.76 -7.42
C LEU A 20 -11.54 -2.76 -8.45
N GLY A 21 -12.38 -3.60 -9.07
CA GLY A 21 -12.01 -4.49 -10.17
C GLY A 21 -12.06 -3.86 -11.58
N ALA A 22 -12.44 -2.58 -11.70
CA ALA A 22 -12.63 -1.91 -13.00
C ALA A 22 -11.45 -1.02 -13.43
N ILE A 23 -10.50 -0.73 -12.54
CA ILE A 23 -9.35 0.13 -12.85
C ILE A 23 -8.15 -0.75 -13.19
N CYS A 24 -7.84 -0.82 -14.48
CA CYS A 24 -6.68 -1.55 -15.00
C CYS A 24 -5.39 -0.78 -14.71
N HIS A 25 -4.30 -1.53 -14.46
CA HIS A 25 -2.99 -0.93 -14.32
C HIS A 25 -2.63 -0.12 -15.57
N SER A 26 -2.01 1.03 -15.34
CA SER A 26 -1.46 1.85 -16.40
C SER A 26 -0.33 2.68 -15.82
N ASN A 27 0.72 2.88 -16.63
CA ASN A 27 1.96 3.51 -16.21
C ASN A 27 2.35 4.61 -17.19
N THR A 28 2.69 5.80 -16.69
CA THR A 28 3.04 6.97 -17.51
C THR A 28 4.37 6.84 -18.24
N MET A 29 5.23 5.92 -17.80
CA MET A 29 6.50 5.57 -18.47
C MET A 29 6.40 4.30 -19.33
N GLN A 30 5.17 3.77 -19.54
CA GLN A 30 4.90 2.56 -20.32
C GLN A 30 5.59 1.29 -19.80
N HIS A 31 5.94 1.23 -18.51
CA HIS A 31 6.38 -0.02 -17.90
C HIS A 31 5.22 -1.02 -17.84
N THR A 32 5.53 -2.30 -18.04
CA THR A 32 4.56 -3.40 -17.86
C THR A 32 4.26 -3.62 -16.38
N GLU A 33 3.19 -4.37 -16.08
CA GLU A 33 2.87 -4.80 -14.72
C GLU A 33 4.08 -5.49 -14.07
N ASP A 34 4.72 -6.41 -14.79
CA ASP A 34 5.88 -7.19 -14.29
C ASP A 34 7.08 -6.30 -13.96
N GLU A 35 7.36 -5.30 -14.79
CA GLU A 35 8.44 -4.35 -14.57
C GLU A 35 8.20 -3.47 -13.34
N VAL A 36 6.95 -3.03 -13.13
CA VAL A 36 6.59 -2.23 -11.95
C VAL A 36 6.61 -3.08 -10.68
N ILE A 37 6.04 -4.30 -10.72
CA ILE A 37 6.08 -5.26 -9.59
C ILE A 37 7.54 -5.52 -9.19
N THR A 38 8.42 -5.77 -10.16
CA THR A 38 9.84 -5.99 -9.89
C THR A 38 10.47 -4.80 -9.16
N LYS A 39 10.16 -3.57 -9.58
CA LYS A 39 10.66 -2.35 -8.92
C LYS A 39 10.13 -2.18 -7.51
N ILE A 40 8.86 -2.52 -7.27
CA ILE A 40 8.26 -2.44 -5.92
C ILE A 40 8.94 -3.44 -4.99
N VAL A 41 9.08 -4.69 -5.44
CA VAL A 41 9.72 -5.76 -4.66
C VAL A 41 11.16 -5.41 -4.34
N GLN A 42 11.92 -4.90 -5.31
CA GLN A 42 13.30 -4.42 -5.09
C GLN A 42 13.37 -3.20 -4.16
N ALA A 43 12.37 -2.32 -4.21
CA ALA A 43 12.31 -1.17 -3.31
C ALA A 43 11.95 -1.56 -1.87
N MET A 44 11.18 -2.64 -1.69
CA MET A 44 10.81 -3.18 -0.38
C MET A 44 11.90 -4.07 0.20
N ASN A 45 12.59 -4.88 -0.61
CA ASN A 45 13.67 -5.76 -0.16
C ASN A 45 15.01 -5.01 -0.13
N THR A 46 15.32 -4.40 1.00
CA THR A 46 16.41 -3.42 1.12
C THR A 46 17.79 -4.05 1.25
N ASP A 47 17.88 -5.27 1.78
CA ASP A 47 19.13 -6.01 1.91
C ASP A 47 19.32 -7.06 0.78
N PHE A 48 18.35 -7.17 -0.11
CA PHE A 48 18.35 -8.02 -1.31
C PHE A 48 18.49 -9.51 -0.98
N ASP A 49 17.99 -9.94 0.18
CA ASP A 49 17.91 -11.37 0.51
C ASP A 49 16.67 -12.03 -0.12
N SER A 50 16.34 -13.27 0.28
CA SER A 50 15.18 -13.97 -0.29
C SER A 50 13.85 -13.68 0.43
N VAL A 51 13.86 -12.95 1.55
CA VAL A 51 12.75 -12.80 2.49
C VAL A 51 12.49 -11.34 2.81
N ILE A 52 11.29 -10.86 2.51
CA ILE A 52 10.87 -9.51 2.86
C ILE A 52 10.30 -9.49 4.26
N THR A 53 11.01 -8.82 5.17
CA THR A 53 10.59 -8.73 6.57
C THR A 53 9.61 -7.58 6.80
N ARG A 54 8.79 -7.66 7.86
CA ARG A 54 7.89 -6.57 8.29
C ARG A 54 8.62 -5.24 8.42
N LYS A 55 9.85 -5.31 8.94
CA LYS A 55 10.74 -4.17 9.14
C LYS A 55 11.04 -3.46 7.83
N GLU A 56 11.35 -4.20 6.79
CA GLU A 56 11.67 -3.63 5.49
C GLU A 56 10.45 -3.00 4.83
N VAL A 57 9.26 -3.62 4.96
CA VAL A 57 8.02 -3.01 4.48
C VAL A 57 7.74 -1.70 5.22
N LEU A 58 7.89 -1.66 6.55
CA LEU A 58 7.72 -0.44 7.35
C LEU A 58 8.75 0.65 6.98
N ILE A 59 10.02 0.28 6.80
CA ILE A 59 11.08 1.18 6.32
C ILE A 59 10.73 1.75 4.94
N PHE A 60 10.31 0.90 4.01
CA PHE A 60 9.91 1.30 2.67
C PHE A 60 8.80 2.36 2.71
N PHE A 61 7.75 2.13 3.51
CA PHE A 61 6.66 3.11 3.63
C PHE A 61 7.10 4.39 4.35
N ALA A 62 7.97 4.31 5.36
CA ALA A 62 8.54 5.50 5.99
C ALA A 62 9.34 6.34 4.98
N GLU A 63 10.19 5.71 4.16
CA GLU A 63 10.94 6.40 3.12
C GLU A 63 10.03 6.94 2.00
N LEU A 64 8.94 6.23 1.67
CA LEU A 64 7.91 6.71 0.74
C LEU A 64 7.27 8.01 1.25
N MET A 65 7.16 8.20 2.56
CA MET A 65 6.71 9.46 3.20
C MET A 65 7.78 10.56 3.20
N GLY A 66 8.98 10.31 2.66
CA GLY A 66 10.11 11.21 2.75
C GLY A 66 10.83 11.20 4.11
N ILE A 67 10.53 10.24 4.99
CA ILE A 67 11.28 10.04 6.23
C ILE A 67 12.60 9.36 5.87
N GLN A 68 13.67 10.16 5.77
CA GLN A 68 15.01 9.63 5.55
C GLN A 68 15.55 9.05 6.85
N LEU A 69 15.62 7.71 6.92
CA LEU A 69 16.21 7.03 8.07
C LEU A 69 17.73 7.16 8.08
N GLY A 70 18.39 7.22 6.93
CA GLY A 70 19.83 7.46 6.84
C GLY A 70 20.64 6.53 7.73
N SER A 71 21.52 7.07 8.58
CA SER A 71 22.31 6.28 9.53
C SER A 71 21.49 5.62 10.65
N LEU A 72 20.20 5.95 10.80
CA LEU A 72 19.30 5.31 11.75
C LEU A 72 18.83 3.94 11.26
N ILE A 73 19.07 3.59 9.99
CA ILE A 73 18.61 2.31 9.44
C ILE A 73 19.15 1.13 10.24
N ASP A 74 20.40 1.19 10.70
CA ASP A 74 21.01 0.13 11.53
C ASP A 74 20.36 0.04 12.92
N ILE A 75 19.88 1.16 13.45
CA ILE A 75 19.18 1.19 14.74
C ILE A 75 17.79 0.58 14.57
N VAL A 76 17.06 1.05 13.56
CA VAL A 76 15.74 0.51 13.18
C VAL A 76 15.86 -0.97 12.83
N ALA A 77 16.98 -1.38 12.22
CA ALA A 77 17.26 -2.74 11.81
C ALA A 77 17.29 -3.74 12.98
N ASN A 78 17.63 -3.25 14.19
CA ASN A 78 17.79 -4.04 15.40
C ASN A 78 16.57 -4.01 16.34
N LEU A 79 15.52 -3.25 16.00
CA LEU A 79 14.28 -3.24 16.78
C LEU A 79 13.49 -4.54 16.56
N SER A 80 12.81 -5.02 17.61
CA SER A 80 11.79 -6.06 17.44
C SER A 80 10.61 -5.53 16.63
N ASN A 81 9.80 -6.43 16.04
CA ASN A 81 8.59 -6.03 15.34
C ASN A 81 7.63 -5.24 16.26
N GLU A 82 7.52 -5.58 17.55
CA GLU A 82 6.68 -4.79 18.47
C GLU A 82 7.25 -3.40 18.70
N GLN A 83 8.57 -3.28 18.89
CA GLN A 83 9.23 -1.98 19.09
C GLN A 83 9.08 -1.10 17.86
N LEU A 84 9.18 -1.67 16.67
CA LEU A 84 9.01 -0.93 15.43
C LEU A 84 7.55 -0.48 15.23
N LEU A 85 6.59 -1.36 15.51
CA LEU A 85 5.17 -1.02 15.45
C LEU A 85 4.83 0.09 16.45
N MET A 86 5.40 0.06 17.66
CA MET A 86 5.27 1.12 18.65
C MET A 86 5.93 2.43 18.19
N ALA A 87 7.10 2.37 17.55
CA ALA A 87 7.77 3.56 17.02
C ALA A 87 7.00 4.19 15.87
N ALA A 88 6.33 3.36 15.05
CA ALA A 88 5.45 3.81 13.98
C ALA A 88 4.03 4.16 14.48
N ALA A 89 3.71 3.92 15.76
CA ALA A 89 2.41 4.23 16.33
C ALA A 89 2.21 5.75 16.36
N GLY A 90 1.32 6.24 15.50
CA GLY A 90 1.06 7.67 15.30
C GLY A 90 1.66 8.24 14.01
N LEU A 91 2.44 7.45 13.26
CA LEU A 91 2.75 7.76 11.87
C LEU A 91 1.62 7.25 10.98
N SER A 92 1.10 8.14 10.15
CA SER A 92 0.12 7.81 9.13
C SER A 92 0.38 8.55 7.84
N ILE A 93 -0.01 7.95 6.72
CA ILE A 93 0.05 8.54 5.39
C ILE A 93 -1.37 8.77 4.91
N GLU A 94 -1.72 10.02 4.65
CA GLU A 94 -2.98 10.32 3.98
C GLU A 94 -2.99 9.77 2.56
N LYS A 95 -4.16 9.31 2.10
CA LYS A 95 -4.37 8.78 0.74
C LYS A 95 -3.72 9.60 -0.36
N GLU A 96 -3.84 10.93 -0.30
CA GLU A 96 -3.25 11.83 -1.29
C GLU A 96 -1.72 11.81 -1.27
N SER A 97 -1.13 11.90 -0.09
CA SER A 97 0.33 11.85 0.08
C SER A 97 0.90 10.52 -0.38
N PHE A 98 0.21 9.41 -0.06
CA PHE A 98 0.56 8.09 -0.59
C PHE A 98 0.49 8.09 -2.11
N ALA A 99 -0.61 8.58 -2.69
CA ALA A 99 -0.82 8.51 -4.12
C ALA A 99 0.22 9.29 -4.92
N GLN A 100 0.55 10.51 -4.47
CA GLN A 100 1.58 11.33 -5.09
C GLN A 100 2.97 10.70 -4.97
N ALA A 101 3.32 10.17 -3.79
CA ALA A 101 4.62 9.53 -3.58
C ALA A 101 4.77 8.25 -4.41
N TRP A 102 3.72 7.42 -4.47
CA TRP A 102 3.71 6.20 -5.27
C TRP A 102 3.78 6.52 -6.77
N HIS A 103 2.96 7.45 -7.26
CA HIS A 103 3.01 7.92 -8.64
C HIS A 103 4.39 8.47 -9.01
N ALA A 104 4.98 9.31 -8.15
CA ALA A 104 6.30 9.88 -8.38
C ALA A 104 7.40 8.80 -8.46
N ARG A 105 7.30 7.74 -7.66
CA ARG A 105 8.31 6.68 -7.59
C ARG A 105 8.15 5.62 -8.67
N PHE A 106 6.93 5.18 -8.94
CA PHE A 106 6.66 4.03 -9.81
C PHE A 106 5.99 4.40 -11.14
N HIS A 107 5.56 5.65 -11.30
CA HIS A 107 4.91 6.19 -12.50
C HIS A 107 3.52 5.62 -12.82
N ASP A 108 2.91 4.89 -11.89
CA ASP A 108 1.54 4.39 -12.02
C ASP A 108 0.53 5.54 -12.05
N ASN A 109 -0.46 5.48 -12.94
CA ASN A 109 -1.48 6.53 -13.01
C ASN A 109 -2.27 6.66 -11.70
N LEU A 110 -2.58 7.89 -11.30
CA LEU A 110 -3.20 8.21 -10.01
C LEU A 110 -4.49 7.41 -9.74
N ASP A 111 -5.35 7.22 -10.73
CA ASP A 111 -6.57 6.43 -10.57
C ASP A 111 -6.30 4.99 -10.10
N PHE A 112 -5.27 4.35 -10.67
CA PHE A 112 -4.85 3.01 -10.26
C PHE A 112 -4.21 3.03 -8.86
N VAL A 113 -3.45 4.06 -8.54
CA VAL A 113 -2.81 4.22 -7.23
C VAL A 113 -3.85 4.42 -6.13
N TYR A 114 -4.87 5.25 -6.36
CA TYR A 114 -5.98 5.42 -5.42
C TYR A 114 -6.75 4.11 -5.20
N ALA A 115 -7.01 3.35 -6.26
CA ALA A 115 -7.63 2.03 -6.14
C ALA A 115 -6.74 1.05 -5.37
N THR A 116 -5.43 1.12 -5.55
CA THR A 116 -4.47 0.30 -4.80
C THR A 116 -4.46 0.69 -3.31
N PHE A 117 -4.46 1.99 -3.00
CA PHE A 117 -4.60 2.48 -1.62
C PHE A 117 -5.86 1.93 -0.96
N ASP A 118 -7.01 1.96 -1.64
CA ASP A 118 -8.28 1.48 -1.10
C ASP A 118 -8.29 -0.05 -0.82
N ARG A 119 -7.39 -0.82 -1.45
CA ARG A 119 -7.18 -2.25 -1.12
C ARG A 119 -6.33 -2.44 0.13
N PHE A 120 -5.46 -1.48 0.41
CA PHE A 120 -4.59 -1.48 1.57
C PHE A 120 -5.26 -0.88 2.81
N ASP A 121 -6.10 0.15 2.66
CA ASP A 121 -6.88 0.80 3.72
C ASP A 121 -8.06 -0.08 4.17
N VAL A 122 -7.79 -1.01 5.10
CA VAL A 122 -8.77 -1.99 5.59
C VAL A 122 -9.88 -1.33 6.38
N ASN A 123 -9.54 -0.40 7.27
CA ASN A 123 -10.53 0.27 8.12
C ASN A 123 -11.27 1.42 7.40
N LYS A 124 -10.82 1.82 6.21
CA LYS A 124 -11.41 2.85 5.34
C LYS A 124 -11.41 4.25 5.97
N ASP A 125 -10.38 4.56 6.75
CA ASP A 125 -10.23 5.87 7.37
C ASP A 125 -9.45 6.88 6.51
N GLY A 126 -8.96 6.44 5.34
CA GLY A 126 -8.18 7.27 4.42
C GLY A 126 -6.71 7.43 4.82
N LEU A 127 -6.23 6.63 5.78
CA LEU A 127 -4.88 6.68 6.33
C LEU A 127 -4.19 5.32 6.21
N MET A 128 -2.96 5.33 5.70
CA MET A 128 -2.04 4.18 5.83
C MET A 128 -1.29 4.31 7.16
N ASN A 129 -1.56 3.42 8.11
CA ASN A 129 -0.82 3.37 9.37
C ASN A 129 -0.09 2.02 9.52
N ALA A 130 0.67 1.85 10.60
CA ALA A 130 1.48 0.65 10.80
C ALA A 130 0.65 -0.64 10.90
N LEU A 131 -0.61 -0.59 11.35
CA LEU A 131 -1.51 -1.75 11.36
C LEU A 131 -1.99 -2.10 9.94
N GLU A 132 -2.23 -1.11 9.09
CA GLU A 132 -2.56 -1.34 7.68
C GLU A 132 -1.37 -1.94 6.93
N ILE A 133 -0.14 -1.50 7.24
CA ILE A 133 1.09 -2.11 6.71
C ILE A 133 1.22 -3.58 7.15
N GLU A 134 0.97 -3.88 8.43
CA GLU A 134 0.91 -5.26 8.91
C GLU A 134 -0.17 -6.07 8.19
N ALA A 135 -1.32 -5.47 7.89
CA ALA A 135 -2.37 -6.12 7.12
C ALA A 135 -1.94 -6.44 5.68
N ILE A 136 -1.15 -5.58 5.03
CA ILE A 136 -0.54 -5.86 3.72
C ILE A 136 0.37 -7.09 3.80
N VAL A 137 1.30 -7.12 4.76
CA VAL A 137 2.22 -8.26 4.95
C VAL A 137 1.45 -9.55 5.18
N ASN A 138 0.43 -9.51 6.05
CA ASN A 138 -0.40 -10.69 6.33
C ASN A 138 -1.22 -11.13 5.11
N LYS A 139 -1.75 -10.20 4.30
CA LYS A 139 -2.42 -10.54 3.04
C LYS A 139 -1.45 -11.20 2.05
N ALA A 140 -0.23 -10.69 1.95
CA ALA A 140 0.80 -11.25 1.09
C ALA A 140 1.18 -12.67 1.51
N LEU A 141 1.37 -12.90 2.82
CA LEU A 141 1.58 -14.24 3.38
C LEU A 141 0.40 -15.17 3.10
N ILE A 142 -0.83 -14.76 3.40
CA ILE A 142 -2.02 -15.61 3.18
C ILE A 142 -2.16 -16.00 1.69
N HIS A 143 -1.81 -15.10 0.78
CA HIS A 143 -1.92 -15.35 -0.65
C HIS A 143 -0.74 -16.16 -1.21
N GLY A 144 0.47 -15.87 -0.75
CA GLY A 144 1.72 -16.31 -1.37
C GLY A 144 2.47 -17.39 -0.60
N ASP A 145 2.27 -17.56 0.71
CA ASP A 145 2.98 -18.52 1.58
C ASP A 145 2.60 -19.97 1.24
N GLN A 146 3.16 -20.45 0.12
CA GLN A 146 2.88 -21.78 -0.43
C GLN A 146 3.53 -22.89 0.41
N ASN A 147 4.62 -22.56 1.12
CA ASN A 147 5.36 -23.52 1.91
C ASN A 147 4.94 -23.55 3.41
N HIS A 148 4.07 -22.62 3.81
CA HIS A 148 3.52 -22.44 5.15
C HIS A 148 4.60 -22.24 6.23
N ASP A 149 5.72 -21.60 5.87
CA ASP A 149 6.82 -21.34 6.79
C ASP A 149 6.70 -20.01 7.54
N GLY A 150 5.69 -19.20 7.19
CA GLY A 150 5.38 -17.92 7.82
C GLY A 150 6.35 -16.79 7.49
N LYS A 151 7.22 -16.98 6.48
CA LYS A 151 8.07 -15.93 5.91
C LYS A 151 7.46 -15.45 4.61
N LEU A 152 7.69 -14.18 4.27
CA LEU A 152 7.27 -13.61 3.01
C LEU A 152 8.45 -13.64 2.05
N GLU A 153 8.56 -14.69 1.25
CA GLU A 153 9.58 -14.76 0.21
C GLU A 153 9.28 -13.76 -0.92
N THR A 154 10.31 -13.33 -1.65
CA THR A 154 10.16 -12.31 -2.71
C THR A 154 9.14 -12.69 -3.79
N ASN A 155 9.09 -13.95 -4.20
CA ASN A 155 8.12 -14.52 -5.14
C ASN A 155 6.67 -14.53 -4.60
N GLU A 156 6.51 -14.61 -3.29
CA GLU A 156 5.21 -14.59 -2.62
C GLU A 156 4.64 -13.17 -2.60
N LEU A 157 5.50 -12.17 -2.36
CA LEU A 157 5.12 -10.76 -2.54
C LEU A 157 4.80 -10.46 -4.00
N VAL A 158 5.59 -10.96 -4.97
CA VAL A 158 5.27 -10.84 -6.40
C VAL A 158 3.87 -11.38 -6.67
N SER A 159 3.59 -12.61 -6.24
CA SER A 159 2.30 -13.27 -6.45
C SER A 159 1.14 -12.44 -5.87
N TYR A 160 1.31 -11.88 -4.68
CA TYR A 160 0.33 -10.98 -4.08
C TYR A 160 0.13 -9.70 -4.92
N LEU A 161 1.20 -9.04 -5.36
CA LEU A 161 1.11 -7.83 -6.18
C LEU A 161 0.49 -8.11 -7.55
N GLU A 162 0.70 -9.29 -8.13
CA GLU A 162 0.02 -9.69 -9.38
C GLU A 162 -1.51 -9.68 -9.23
N THR A 163 -2.05 -10.03 -8.05
CA THR A 163 -3.50 -9.93 -7.79
C THR A 163 -4.04 -8.49 -7.83
N ILE A 164 -3.15 -7.51 -7.70
CA ILE A 164 -3.48 -6.08 -7.69
C ILE A 164 -3.26 -5.49 -9.07
N TYR A 165 -2.10 -5.77 -9.68
CA TYR A 165 -1.62 -5.18 -10.92
C TYR A 165 -2.22 -5.85 -12.17
N LYS A 166 -2.34 -7.18 -12.18
CA LYS A 166 -2.87 -7.93 -13.33
C LYS A 166 -4.40 -8.07 -13.29
N HIS A 167 -5.05 -7.55 -12.25
CA HIS A 167 -6.51 -7.64 -12.09
C HIS A 167 -7.24 -6.53 -12.85
N CYS A 168 -7.46 -6.76 -14.15
CA CYS A 168 -8.24 -5.91 -15.05
C CYS A 168 -9.43 -6.72 -15.59
N ARG A 169 -10.67 -6.29 -15.31
CA ARG A 169 -11.86 -6.84 -15.99
C ARG A 169 -11.84 -6.44 -17.47
N GLY A 170 -11.30 -7.34 -18.31
CA GLY A 170 -11.13 -7.12 -19.75
C GLY A 170 -10.14 -8.09 -20.39
N HIS A 171 -9.20 -8.65 -19.61
CA HIS A 171 -8.36 -9.79 -20.00
C HIS A 171 -9.09 -11.13 -19.75
N GLY A 172 -10.31 -11.24 -20.29
CA GLY A 172 -10.96 -12.54 -20.42
C GLY A 172 -10.25 -13.31 -21.53
N ASN A 173 -9.62 -14.44 -21.18
CA ASN A 173 -9.57 -15.57 -22.10
C ASN A 173 -10.97 -16.19 -22.17
#